data_AF-A0A1A0L5G8-F1
#
_entry.id   AF-A0A1A0L5G8-F1
#
_cell.length_a   1.000
_cell.length_b   1.000
_cell.length_c   1.000
_cell.angle_alpha   90.00
_cell.angle_beta   90.00
_cell.angle_gamma   90.00
#
_symmetry.space_group_name_H-M   'P 1'
#
loop_
_entity.id
_entity.type
_entity.pdbx_description
1 polymer ?
#
loop_
_entity_poly.entity_id
_entity_poly.type
_entity_poly.pdbx_seq_one_letter_code
_entity_poly.pdbx_strand_id
1 'polypeptide(L)'
;MVSRADRVVDLESVLAAEAQFVDDPTDQGWLTATAAGERVYVRMGDFPDEDLWSLWLGDGRWMDFTVPPARWNLRVRAARWSADARERLPKNEFHD
;
A
#
# COMPACT_ATOMS: atom_id res chain seq x y z
N MET A 1 -10.61 2.95 -5.87
CA MET A 1 -11.22 1.84 -5.11
C MET A 1 -10.93 0.53 -5.81
N VAL A 2 -10.30 -0.41 -5.10
CA VAL A 2 -10.04 -1.77 -5.59
C VAL A 2 -11.34 -2.54 -5.74
N SER A 3 -11.54 -3.17 -6.89
CA SER A 3 -12.70 -4.02 -7.14
C SER A 3 -12.41 -5.46 -6.73
N ARG A 4 -13.46 -6.25 -6.47
CA ARG A 4 -13.33 -7.69 -6.26
C ARG A 4 -12.76 -8.45 -7.46
N ALA A 5 -12.77 -7.84 -8.66
CA ALA A 5 -12.23 -8.46 -9.86
C ALA A 5 -10.70 -8.27 -9.99
N ASP A 6 -10.13 -7.28 -9.30
CA ASP A 6 -8.69 -7.06 -9.25
C ASP A 6 -8.03 -8.18 -8.46
N ARG A 7 -7.08 -8.87 -9.08
CA ARG A 7 -6.34 -9.99 -8.48
C ARG A 7 -4.91 -10.00 -8.98
N VAL A 8 -4.00 -10.45 -8.13
CA VAL A 8 -2.64 -10.79 -8.54
C VAL A 8 -2.62 -12.26 -8.91
N VAL A 9 -2.36 -12.54 -10.19
CA VAL A 9 -2.35 -13.90 -10.75
C VAL A 9 -1.03 -14.59 -10.45
N ASP A 10 0.09 -13.90 -10.69
CA ASP A 10 1.43 -14.40 -10.40
C ASP A 10 2.17 -13.46 -9.44
N LEU A 11 2.10 -13.79 -8.14
CA LEU A 11 2.72 -13.00 -7.09
C LEU A 11 4.24 -12.96 -7.22
N GLU A 12 4.89 -14.06 -7.60
CA GLU A 12 6.35 -14.10 -7.71
C GLU A 12 6.84 -13.18 -8.84
N SER A 13 6.21 -13.28 -10.01
CA SER A 13 6.51 -12.40 -11.15
C SER A 13 6.27 -10.92 -10.83
N VAL A 14 5.16 -10.62 -10.14
CA VAL A 14 4.81 -9.26 -9.70
C VAL A 14 5.86 -8.68 -8.74
N LEU A 15 6.32 -9.44 -7.75
CA LEU A 15 7.32 -8.99 -6.78
C LEU A 15 8.72 -8.83 -7.40
N ALA A 16 9.05 -9.61 -8.44
CA ALA A 16 10.32 -9.51 -9.15
C ALA A 16 10.36 -8.41 -10.22
N ALA A 17 9.19 -7.90 -10.64
CA ALA A 17 9.05 -6.87 -11.66
C ALA A 17 9.35 -5.46 -11.13
N GLU A 18 9.70 -4.57 -12.05
CA GLU A 18 9.73 -3.14 -11.76
C GLU A 18 8.31 -2.59 -11.64
N ALA A 19 8.07 -1.78 -10.62
CA ALA A 19 6.78 -1.15 -10.38
C ALA A 19 6.98 0.27 -9.86
N GLN A 20 6.37 1.24 -10.55
CA GLN A 20 6.33 2.63 -10.11
C GLN A 20 4.94 2.92 -9.58
N PHE A 21 4.83 3.06 -8.26
CA PHE A 21 3.56 3.34 -7.61
C PHE A 21 3.27 4.84 -7.63
N VAL A 22 2.01 5.13 -7.91
CA VAL A 22 1.43 6.47 -7.85
C VAL A 22 0.18 6.45 -6.97
N ASP A 23 -0.19 7.60 -6.43
CA ASP A 23 -1.43 7.75 -5.67
C ASP A 23 -2.64 7.34 -6.51
N ASP A 24 -3.54 6.55 -5.94
CA ASP A 24 -4.82 6.24 -6.57
C ASP A 24 -5.66 7.54 -6.62
N PRO A 25 -6.15 7.96 -7.81
CA PRO A 25 -6.86 9.22 -7.95
C PRO A 25 -8.26 9.20 -7.29
N THR A 26 -8.77 8.02 -6.97
CA THR A 26 -10.12 7.79 -6.47
C THR A 26 -10.18 7.40 -5.00
N ASP A 27 -9.05 7.05 -4.40
CA ASP A 27 -9.00 6.48 -3.05
C ASP A 27 -7.75 6.95 -2.29
N GLN A 28 -7.96 7.77 -1.27
CA GLN A 28 -6.85 8.26 -0.44
C GLN A 28 -6.31 7.12 0.42
N GLY A 29 -4.99 7.08 0.61
CA GLY A 29 -4.35 5.95 1.31
C GLY A 29 -4.02 4.76 0.41
N TRP A 30 -4.33 4.83 -0.88
CA TRP A 30 -4.04 3.77 -1.84
C TRP A 30 -3.04 4.22 -2.90
N LEU A 31 -2.22 3.26 -3.32
CA LEU A 31 -1.24 3.37 -4.37
C LEU A 31 -1.55 2.32 -5.44
N THR A 32 -1.35 2.67 -6.70
CA THR A 32 -1.51 1.75 -7.83
C THR A 32 -0.29 1.77 -8.74
N ALA A 33 0.02 0.61 -9.32
CA ALA A 33 1.08 0.46 -10.32
C ALA A 33 0.71 -0.63 -11.33
N THR A 34 1.50 -0.73 -12.39
CA THR A 34 1.55 -1.91 -13.24
C THR A 34 2.86 -2.65 -12.95
N ALA A 35 2.78 -3.94 -12.66
CA ALA A 35 3.91 -4.82 -12.39
C ALA A 35 3.70 -6.14 -13.16
N ALA A 36 4.71 -6.62 -13.90
CA ALA A 36 4.60 -7.83 -14.73
C ALA A 36 3.40 -7.84 -15.72
N GLY A 37 2.90 -6.66 -16.12
CA GLY A 37 1.70 -6.54 -16.98
C GLY A 37 0.37 -6.61 -16.23
N GLU A 38 0.40 -6.78 -14.91
CA GLU A 38 -0.78 -6.80 -14.03
C GLU A 38 -0.95 -5.45 -13.31
N ARG A 39 -2.20 -5.04 -13.06
CA ARG A 39 -2.49 -3.89 -12.21
C ARG A 39 -2.42 -4.33 -10.75
N VAL A 40 -1.59 -3.65 -9.96
CA VAL A 40 -1.45 -3.93 -8.53
C VAL A 40 -1.88 -2.74 -7.70
N TYR A 41 -2.36 -3.02 -6.49
CA TYR A 41 -2.85 -2.02 -5.56
C TYR A 41 -2.25 -2.26 -4.19
N VAL A 42 -1.67 -1.22 -3.62
CA VAL A 42 -1.06 -1.23 -2.29
C VAL A 42 -1.80 -0.21 -1.45
N ARG A 43 -2.24 -0.62 -0.25
CA ARG A 43 -2.77 0.28 0.76
C ARG A 43 -1.63 0.71 1.68
N MET A 44 -1.56 2.00 1.99
CA MET A 44 -0.69 2.55 3.02
C MET A 44 -1.27 2.24 4.40
N GLY A 45 -0.40 1.98 5.37
CA GLY A 45 -0.78 1.85 6.78
C GLY A 45 -1.43 3.13 7.31
N ASP A 46 -2.00 3.03 8.51
CA ASP A 46 -2.75 4.15 9.10
C ASP A 46 -1.84 5.22 9.75
N PHE A 47 -0.52 4.98 9.86
CA PHE A 47 0.44 5.87 10.52
C PHE A 47 1.56 6.39 9.60
N PRO A 48 1.75 7.73 9.51
CA PRO A 48 2.76 8.38 8.68
C PRO A 48 4.19 7.89 8.87
N ASP A 49 4.52 7.57 10.11
CA ASP A 49 5.86 7.20 10.54
C ASP A 49 6.08 5.68 10.52
N GLU A 50 5.07 4.90 10.11
CA GLU A 50 5.21 3.46 9.92
C GLU A 50 5.23 3.14 8.42
N ASP A 51 6.38 2.62 8.00
CA ASP A 51 6.57 1.97 6.70
C ASP A 51 5.80 0.64 6.72
N LEU A 52 4.47 0.70 6.70
CA LEU A 52 3.57 -0.45 6.63
C LEU A 52 2.71 -0.35 5.38
N TRP A 53 2.71 -1.41 4.59
CA TRP A 53 1.95 -1.50 3.35
C TRP A 53 1.27 -2.85 3.24
N SER A 54 0.10 -2.86 2.59
CA SER A 54 -0.66 -4.07 2.31
C SER A 54 -0.95 -4.18 0.81
N LEU A 55 -0.37 -5.17 0.14
CA LEU A 55 -0.69 -5.51 -1.24
C LEU A 55 -2.02 -6.28 -1.28
N TRP A 56 -2.95 -5.83 -2.11
CA TRP A 56 -4.16 -6.59 -2.41
C TRP A 56 -3.86 -7.74 -3.39
N LEU A 57 -4.24 -8.97 -3.02
CA LEU A 57 -4.03 -10.16 -3.86
C LEU A 57 -5.30 -10.59 -4.62
N GLY A 58 -6.47 -10.07 -4.26
CA GLY A 58 -7.76 -10.56 -4.74
C GLY A 58 -8.52 -11.37 -3.69
N ASP A 59 -9.84 -11.50 -3.86
CA ASP A 59 -10.70 -12.37 -3.05
C ASP A 59 -10.60 -12.17 -1.52
N GLY A 60 -10.36 -10.93 -1.07
CA GLY A 60 -10.23 -10.60 0.35
C GLY A 60 -8.85 -10.88 0.93
N ARG A 61 -7.89 -11.31 0.11
CA ARG A 61 -6.53 -11.66 0.53
C ARG A 61 -5.58 -10.48 0.38
N TRP A 62 -4.65 -10.42 1.34
CA TRP A 62 -3.66 -9.37 1.44
C TRP A 62 -2.29 -9.96 1.73
N MET A 63 -1.24 -9.22 1.37
CA MET A 63 0.13 -9.46 1.81
C MET A 63 0.67 -8.17 2.43
N ASP A 64 0.95 -8.21 3.72
CA ASP A 64 1.55 -7.09 4.44
C ASP A 64 3.07 -7.12 4.33
N PHE A 65 3.69 -5.96 4.20
CA PHE A 65 5.12 -5.81 4.16
C PHE A 65 5.55 -4.45 4.70
N THR A 66 6.73 -4.42 5.33
CA THR A 66 7.36 -3.19 5.84
C THR A 66 8.63 -2.82 5.09
N VAL A 67 9.04 -3.67 4.15
CA VAL A 67 10.15 -3.42 3.23
C VAL A 67 9.62 -3.71 1.84
N PRO A 68 9.57 -2.71 0.94
CA PRO A 68 9.11 -2.95 -0.41
C PRO A 68 10.05 -3.88 -1.17
N PRO A 69 9.53 -4.64 -2.15
CA PRO A 69 10.36 -5.36 -3.09
C PRO A 69 11.39 -4.43 -3.73
N ALA A 70 12.62 -4.93 -3.94
CA ALA A 70 13.78 -4.09 -4.27
C ALA A 70 13.60 -3.23 -5.55
N ARG A 71 12.73 -3.65 -6.46
CA ARG A 71 12.45 -2.99 -7.75
C ARG A 71 11.19 -2.14 -7.74
N TRP A 72 10.55 -2.01 -6.59
CA TRP A 72 9.35 -1.23 -6.43
C TRP A 72 9.70 0.17 -5.91
N ASN A 73 9.04 1.17 -6.47
CA ASN A 73 9.17 2.54 -6.03
C ASN A 73 7.84 3.04 -5.48
N LEU A 74 7.66 2.91 -4.17
CA LEU A 74 6.53 3.47 -3.42
C LEU A 74 6.83 4.94 -3.11
N ARG A 75 6.71 5.83 -4.10
CA ARG A 75 6.84 7.28 -3.85
C ARG A 75 5.56 7.80 -3.20
N VAL A 76 5.46 7.69 -1.89
CA VAL A 76 4.43 8.39 -1.13
C VAL A 76 4.79 9.87 -1.15
N ARG A 77 4.06 10.69 -1.92
CA ARG A 77 4.17 12.14 -1.77
C ARG A 77 3.56 12.45 -0.41
N ALA A 78 4.34 13.03 0.50
CA ALA A 78 3.97 13.34 1.89
C ALA A 78 2.66 14.14 2.09
N ALA A 79 1.96 14.53 1.02
CA ALA A 79 0.83 15.44 1.00
C ALA A 79 -0.57 14.79 1.00
N ARG A 80 -0.72 13.46 1.15
CA ARG A 80 -2.05 12.81 1.15
C ARG A 80 -2.20 11.60 2.10
N TRP A 81 -1.66 11.73 3.31
CA TRP A 81 -2.22 10.96 4.41
C TRP A 81 -3.69 11.37 4.60
N SER A 82 -4.58 10.41 4.84
CA SER A 82 -6.00 10.69 5.12
C SER A 82 -6.10 11.77 6.21
N ALA A 83 -7.10 12.64 6.16
CA ALA A 83 -7.34 13.61 7.25
C ALA A 83 -7.60 12.91 8.61
N ASP A 84 -7.94 11.61 8.57
CA ASP A 84 -8.10 10.74 9.74
C ASP A 84 -6.81 9.97 10.11
N ALA A 85 -5.68 10.20 9.44
CA ALA A 85 -4.39 9.65 9.83
C ALA A 85 -4.03 10.21 11.21
N ARG A 86 -4.21 9.37 12.22
CA ARG A 86 -4.01 9.75 13.62
C ARG A 86 -2.52 9.95 13.85
N GLU A 87 -2.15 11.13 14.33
CA GLU A 87 -0.84 11.31 14.97
C GLU A 87 -0.70 10.24 16.05
N ARG A 88 0.43 9.53 16.06
CA ARG A 88 0.66 8.49 17.06
C ARG A 88 0.63 9.16 18.42
N LEU A 89 -0.23 8.67 19.32
CA LEU A 89 -0.07 8.98 20.74
C LEU A 89 1.38 8.61 21.13
N PRO A 90 2.07 9.44 21.93
CA PRO A 90 3.42 9.13 22.36
C PRO A 90 3.45 7.74 22.99
N LYS A 91 4.41 6.90 22.57
CA LYS A 91 4.57 5.55 23.14
C LYS A 91 4.73 5.69 24.66
N ASN A 92 3.93 4.94 25.43
CA ASN A 92 3.90 4.84 26.90
C ASN A 92 2.90 5.74 27.67
N GLU A 93 1.89 6.35 27.05
CA GLU A 93 0.76 6.89 27.81
C GLU A 93 -0.40 5.88 27.91
N PHE A 94 -0.71 5.49 29.15
CA PHE A 94 -1.96 4.80 29.50
C PHE A 94 -2.96 5.87 29.96
N HIS A 95 -4.19 5.82 29.45
CA HIS A 95 -5.31 6.64 29.93
C HIS A 95 -6.37 5.70 30.52
N ASP A 96 -6.93 6.08 31.69
CA ASP A 96 -8.05 5.40 32.37
C ASP A 96 -9.38 5.53 31.61
#